data_AF-A0A353B2M6-F1
#
_entry.id   AF-A0A353B2M6-F1
#
_cell.length_a   1.000
_cell.length_b   1.000
_cell.length_c   1.000
_cell.angle_alpha   90.00
_cell.angle_beta   90.00
_cell.angle_gamma   90.00
#
_symmetry.space_group_name_H-M   'P 1'
#
loop_
_entity.id
_entity.type
_entity.pdbx_description
1 polymer ?
#
loop_
_entity_poly.entity_id
_entity_poly.type
_entity_poly.pdbx_seq_one_letter_code
_entity_poly.pdbx_strand_id
1 'polypeptide(L)'
;MKLPAIAATLLASLFLNNALLADESQALSELKELREQLDSNAAKVNHKTGPALTRDDAGPPQPQRVMLRTRDGYYLRAQLGGGHDIFADVKTPKTSEVFVLETLSPDTVRLRTREGYYVGARRGGGANVDATVKDPRTSEVFTVEWQDNARTKLRLRSREGFYIHPVSGGGSTVDARIRKPKSSEVFTLVAASWHRALTPPITR
;
A
#
# COMPACT_ATOMS: atom_id res chain seq x y z
N MET A 1 65.58 19.92 41.64
CA MET A 1 64.69 21.01 41.19
C MET A 1 63.41 20.36 40.66
N LYS A 2 62.30 20.50 41.41
CA LYS A 2 60.98 19.96 41.06
C LYS A 2 60.24 20.98 40.19
N LEU A 3 59.81 20.59 39.00
CA LEU A 3 58.82 21.35 38.23
C LEU A 3 57.50 21.40 39.02
N PRO A 4 56.81 22.56 39.08
CA PRO A 4 55.57 22.68 39.84
C PRO A 4 54.44 21.89 39.15
N ALA A 5 53.67 21.15 39.96
CA ALA A 5 52.57 20.27 39.57
C ALA A 5 51.43 20.95 38.76
N ILE A 6 51.46 22.28 38.62
CA ILE A 6 50.45 23.07 37.90
C ILE A 6 50.69 23.05 36.38
N ALA A 7 51.92 22.81 35.91
CA ALA A 7 52.24 22.78 34.48
C ALA A 7 51.80 21.47 33.79
N ALA A 8 51.75 20.35 34.53
CA ALA A 8 51.34 19.05 33.99
C ALA A 8 49.81 18.95 33.77
N THR A 9 49.02 19.61 34.63
CA THR A 9 47.55 19.58 34.57
C THR A 9 46.98 20.46 33.46
N LEU A 10 47.66 21.54 33.08
CA LEU A 10 47.22 22.41 31.97
C LEU A 10 47.47 21.76 30.60
N LEU A 11 48.59 21.03 30.45
CA LEU A 11 48.90 20.29 29.22
C LEU A 11 47.95 19.10 29.02
N ALA A 12 47.63 18.34 30.06
CA ALA A 12 46.66 17.25 29.98
C ALA A 12 45.23 17.73 29.61
N SER A 13 44.83 18.90 30.12
CA SER A 13 43.53 19.52 29.81
C SER A 13 43.45 20.05 28.37
N LEU A 14 44.55 20.55 27.80
CA LEU A 14 44.59 20.95 26.38
C LEU A 14 44.58 19.75 25.42
N PHE A 15 45.20 18.63 25.79
CA PHE A 15 45.19 17.41 24.97
C PHE A 15 43.83 16.69 25.01
N LEU A 16 43.12 16.67 26.14
CA LEU A 16 41.76 16.11 26.21
C LEU A 16 40.74 16.94 25.43
N ASN A 17 40.83 18.27 25.48
CA ASN A 17 39.91 19.15 24.74
C ASN A 17 40.10 19.06 23.21
N ASN A 18 41.34 18.88 22.73
CA ASN A 18 41.59 18.69 21.29
C ASN A 18 41.16 17.32 20.78
N ALA A 19 41.25 16.26 21.60
CA ALA A 19 40.80 14.93 21.20
C ALA A 19 39.26 14.82 21.14
N LEU A 20 38.54 15.50 22.04
CA LEU A 20 37.08 15.54 22.05
C LEU A 20 36.50 16.35 20.88
N LEU A 21 37.16 17.45 20.49
CA LEU A 21 36.76 18.27 19.32
C LEU A 21 37.11 17.61 17.98
N ALA A 22 38.18 16.80 17.93
CA ALA A 22 38.52 16.02 16.75
C ALA A 22 37.44 14.97 16.45
N ASP A 23 36.94 14.29 17.48
CA ASP A 23 35.89 13.27 17.41
C ASP A 23 34.55 13.84 16.92
N GLU A 24 34.15 15.03 17.43
CA GLU A 24 32.94 15.72 16.93
C GLU A 24 33.06 16.14 15.46
N SER A 25 34.24 16.61 15.03
CA SER A 25 34.47 17.00 13.64
C SER A 25 34.40 15.81 12.68
N GLN A 26 34.90 14.65 13.11
CA GLN A 26 34.84 13.39 12.36
C GLN A 26 33.40 12.88 12.30
N ALA A 27 32.69 12.83 13.43
CA ALA A 27 31.29 12.43 13.48
C ALA A 27 30.38 13.33 12.62
N LEU A 28 30.63 14.65 12.59
CA LEU A 28 29.89 15.57 11.73
C LEU A 28 30.20 15.36 10.23
N SER A 29 31.44 15.02 9.89
CA SER A 29 31.79 14.68 8.51
C SER A 29 31.12 13.38 8.04
N GLU A 30 31.10 12.36 8.90
CA GLU A 30 30.41 11.08 8.63
C GLU A 30 28.90 11.27 8.51
N LEU A 31 28.27 12.08 9.37
CA LEU A 31 26.85 12.40 9.27
C LEU A 31 26.49 13.12 7.98
N LYS A 32 27.37 14.03 7.51
CA LYS A 32 27.18 14.74 6.25
C LYS A 32 27.30 13.78 5.06
N GLU A 33 28.30 12.91 5.06
CA GLU A 33 28.47 11.88 4.03
C GLU A 33 27.28 10.91 4.00
N LEU A 34 26.80 10.45 5.16
CA LEU A 34 25.61 9.59 5.25
C LEU A 34 24.37 10.30 4.71
N ARG A 35 24.23 11.61 4.96
CA ARG A 35 23.12 12.38 4.41
C ARG A 35 23.20 12.51 2.89
N GLU A 36 24.38 12.82 2.35
CA GLU A 36 24.60 12.88 0.90
C GLU A 36 24.40 11.51 0.23
N GLN A 37 24.82 10.43 0.88
CA GLN A 37 24.55 9.06 0.42
C GLN A 37 23.06 8.73 0.46
N LEU A 38 22.33 9.14 1.49
CA LEU A 38 20.88 8.96 1.58
C LEU A 38 20.16 9.72 0.46
N ASP A 39 20.54 10.97 0.23
CA ASP A 39 19.97 11.82 -0.83
C ASP A 39 20.30 11.25 -2.23
N SER A 40 21.53 10.75 -2.43
CA SER A 40 21.94 10.03 -3.65
C SER A 40 21.17 8.73 -3.86
N ASN A 41 20.96 7.96 -2.78
CA ASN A 41 20.21 6.72 -2.83
C ASN A 41 18.72 6.98 -3.09
N ALA A 42 18.14 8.02 -2.51
CA ALA A 42 16.77 8.46 -2.79
C ALA A 42 16.61 8.86 -4.28
N ALA A 43 17.57 9.58 -4.85
CA ALA A 43 17.59 9.92 -6.27
C ALA A 43 17.71 8.67 -7.17
N LYS A 44 18.54 7.68 -6.79
CA LYS A 44 18.68 6.41 -7.51
C LYS A 44 17.42 5.53 -7.43
N VAL A 45 16.71 5.55 -6.30
CA VAL A 45 15.42 4.85 -6.14
C VAL A 45 14.39 5.45 -7.10
N ASN A 46 14.33 6.78 -7.22
CA ASN A 46 13.42 7.46 -8.15
C ASN A 46 13.70 7.15 -9.63
N HIS A 47 14.93 6.77 -9.98
CA HIS A 47 15.31 6.46 -11.37
C HIS A 47 15.13 4.98 -11.75
N LYS A 48 14.92 4.06 -10.77
CA LYS A 48 14.75 2.61 -11.00
C LYS A 48 13.31 2.12 -10.88
N THR A 49 12.43 2.92 -10.28
CA THR A 49 10.99 2.79 -10.50
C THR A 49 10.64 3.42 -11.84
N GLY A 50 10.02 2.66 -12.75
CA GLY A 50 9.35 3.24 -13.92
C GLY A 50 8.45 4.42 -13.50
N PRO A 51 8.14 5.35 -14.43
CA PRO A 51 7.87 6.75 -14.10
C PRO A 51 6.94 6.88 -12.90
N ALA A 52 7.52 7.33 -11.78
CA ALA A 52 6.76 8.05 -10.79
C ALA A 52 6.10 9.20 -11.55
N LEU A 53 4.78 9.18 -11.65
CA LEU A 53 4.03 10.34 -12.12
C LEU A 53 4.37 11.47 -11.15
N THR A 54 5.36 12.30 -11.48
CA THR A 54 5.60 13.59 -10.85
C THR A 54 4.38 14.42 -11.19
N ARG A 55 3.42 14.34 -10.28
CA ARG A 55 2.06 14.81 -10.47
C ARG A 55 1.99 16.27 -10.07
N ASP A 56 2.83 17.08 -10.71
CA ASP A 56 2.80 18.53 -10.50
C ASP A 56 1.81 19.19 -11.48
N ASP A 57 1.33 18.45 -12.49
CA ASP A 57 0.34 18.92 -13.49
C ASP A 57 -0.98 18.14 -13.52
N ALA A 58 -1.07 16.96 -12.88
CA ALA A 58 -2.34 16.23 -12.89
C ALA A 58 -3.11 16.63 -11.64
N GLY A 59 -4.34 17.12 -11.79
CA GLY A 59 -5.25 17.53 -10.71
C GLY A 59 -5.44 16.49 -9.59
N PRO A 60 -6.50 16.52 -8.78
CA PRO A 60 -6.60 15.64 -7.60
C PRO A 60 -6.30 14.17 -7.93
N PRO A 61 -5.56 13.43 -7.07
CA PRO A 61 -5.18 12.04 -7.31
C PRO A 61 -6.32 11.26 -7.96
N GLN A 62 -6.12 10.82 -9.20
CA GLN A 62 -7.18 10.12 -9.93
C GLN A 62 -7.45 8.82 -9.18
N PRO A 63 -8.72 8.46 -8.92
CA PRO A 63 -9.05 7.21 -8.26
C PRO A 63 -8.38 6.04 -8.98
N GLN A 64 -7.61 5.23 -8.26
CA GLN A 64 -6.89 4.10 -8.84
C GLN A 64 -7.91 3.01 -9.15
N ARG A 65 -8.23 2.82 -10.43
CA ARG A 65 -9.14 1.75 -10.87
C ARG A 65 -8.39 0.43 -10.91
N VAL A 66 -8.90 -0.56 -10.20
CA VAL A 66 -8.24 -1.85 -9.98
C VAL A 66 -9.22 -3.00 -10.11
N MET A 67 -8.67 -4.18 -10.36
CA MET A 67 -9.35 -5.47 -10.20
C MET A 67 -8.52 -6.31 -9.23
N LEU A 68 -9.17 -7.15 -8.43
CA LEU A 68 -8.50 -8.05 -7.50
C LEU A 68 -8.61 -9.49 -8.03
N ARG A 69 -7.48 -10.05 -8.44
CA ARG A 69 -7.41 -11.40 -8.99
C ARG A 69 -6.97 -12.40 -7.92
N THR A 70 -7.70 -13.50 -7.78
CA THR A 70 -7.33 -14.63 -6.92
C THR A 70 -6.17 -15.42 -7.51
N ARG A 71 -5.53 -16.27 -6.70
CA ARG A 71 -4.48 -17.19 -7.15
C ARG A 71 -4.93 -18.07 -8.32
N ASP A 72 -6.17 -18.54 -8.29
CA ASP A 72 -6.74 -19.45 -9.29
C ASP A 72 -7.26 -18.71 -10.54
N GLY A 73 -7.02 -17.40 -10.59
CA GLY A 73 -7.25 -16.56 -11.74
C GLY A 73 -8.67 -15.99 -11.84
N TYR A 74 -9.50 -16.17 -10.81
CA TYR A 74 -10.80 -15.52 -10.72
C TYR A 74 -10.66 -14.06 -10.30
N TYR A 75 -11.63 -13.23 -10.62
CA TYR A 75 -11.67 -11.82 -10.22
C TYR A 75 -12.80 -11.58 -9.24
N LEU A 76 -12.55 -10.73 -8.24
CA LEU A 76 -13.60 -10.21 -7.38
C LEU A 76 -14.61 -9.45 -8.22
N ARG A 77 -15.89 -9.70 -7.95
CA ARG A 77 -17.02 -9.21 -8.73
C ARG A 77 -18.08 -8.67 -7.78
N ALA A 78 -18.40 -7.39 -7.94
CA ALA A 78 -19.61 -6.81 -7.39
C ALA A 78 -20.77 -7.15 -8.34
N GLN A 79 -21.60 -8.13 -7.97
CA GLN A 79 -22.73 -8.53 -8.80
C GLN A 79 -23.59 -7.31 -9.14
N LEU A 80 -23.97 -7.20 -10.44
CA LEU A 80 -24.70 -6.04 -10.99
C LEU A 80 -24.02 -4.68 -10.77
N GLY A 81 -22.72 -4.65 -10.44
CA GLY A 81 -21.97 -3.43 -10.18
C GLY A 81 -22.07 -2.91 -8.74
N GLY A 82 -22.76 -3.62 -7.84
CA GLY A 82 -22.96 -3.25 -6.43
C GLY A 82 -24.37 -3.62 -5.92
N GLY A 83 -24.62 -3.38 -4.64
CA GLY A 83 -25.91 -3.63 -3.98
C GLY A 83 -26.14 -5.05 -3.48
N HIS A 84 -25.15 -5.94 -3.62
CA HIS A 84 -25.23 -7.37 -3.26
C HIS A 84 -23.92 -7.90 -2.68
N ASP A 85 -23.87 -9.21 -2.41
CA ASP A 85 -22.66 -9.94 -2.00
C ASP A 85 -21.55 -9.85 -3.07
N ILE A 86 -20.30 -9.99 -2.63
CA ILE A 86 -19.12 -10.07 -3.51
C ILE A 86 -18.81 -11.53 -3.82
N PHE A 87 -18.51 -11.79 -5.10
CA PHE A 87 -18.14 -13.10 -5.61
C PHE A 87 -16.74 -13.08 -6.20
N ALA A 88 -16.13 -14.25 -6.36
CA ALA A 88 -14.86 -14.44 -7.05
C ALA A 88 -14.98 -15.59 -8.06
N ASP A 89 -15.85 -15.43 -9.06
CA ASP A 89 -16.36 -16.52 -9.89
C ASP A 89 -16.16 -16.32 -11.41
N VAL A 90 -15.56 -15.21 -11.83
CA VAL A 90 -15.28 -14.91 -13.24
C VAL A 90 -13.79 -14.90 -13.54
N LYS A 91 -13.37 -15.50 -14.66
CA LYS A 91 -11.96 -15.47 -15.14
C LYS A 91 -11.68 -14.36 -16.17
N THR A 92 -12.73 -13.84 -16.80
CA THR A 92 -12.64 -12.76 -17.79
C THR A 92 -13.40 -11.56 -17.26
N PRO A 93 -12.71 -10.59 -16.63
CA PRO A 93 -13.37 -9.43 -16.03
C PRO A 93 -13.94 -8.51 -17.12
N LYS A 94 -15.03 -7.85 -16.76
CA LYS A 94 -15.70 -6.80 -17.54
C LYS A 94 -15.80 -5.55 -16.66
N THR A 95 -17.02 -5.09 -16.39
CA THR A 95 -17.28 -3.84 -15.66
C THR A 95 -17.52 -4.05 -14.18
N SER A 96 -18.09 -5.18 -13.79
CA SER A 96 -18.48 -5.50 -12.40
C SER A 96 -17.31 -5.92 -11.51
N GLU A 97 -16.15 -6.18 -12.09
CA GLU A 97 -14.92 -6.58 -11.40
C GLU A 97 -13.97 -5.40 -11.17
N VAL A 98 -14.36 -4.21 -11.67
CA VAL A 98 -13.57 -3.00 -11.55
C VAL A 98 -14.02 -2.21 -10.33
N PHE A 99 -13.08 -1.95 -9.44
CA PHE A 99 -13.24 -1.14 -8.24
C PHE A 99 -12.38 0.11 -8.34
N VAL A 100 -12.81 1.17 -7.67
CA VAL A 100 -11.98 2.29 -7.31
C VAL A 100 -11.35 1.98 -5.95
N LEU A 101 -10.01 1.93 -5.92
CA LEU A 101 -9.23 1.83 -4.69
C LEU A 101 -9.04 3.24 -4.12
N GLU A 102 -9.64 3.48 -2.96
CA GLU A 102 -9.54 4.76 -2.25
C GLU A 102 -8.61 4.60 -1.05
N THR A 103 -7.44 5.23 -1.14
CA THR A 103 -6.46 5.25 -0.05
C THR A 103 -6.89 6.27 1.00
N LEU A 104 -7.13 5.81 2.24
CA LEU A 104 -7.48 6.67 3.37
C LEU A 104 -6.25 7.08 4.18
N SER A 105 -5.29 6.16 4.29
CA SER A 105 -3.98 6.35 4.93
C SER A 105 -2.96 5.42 4.27
N PRO A 106 -1.65 5.48 4.61
CA PRO A 106 -0.63 4.63 4.01
C PRO A 106 -0.97 3.13 3.98
N ASP A 107 -1.70 2.65 4.99
CA ASP A 107 -2.01 1.23 5.19
C ASP A 107 -3.51 0.94 5.19
N THR A 108 -4.38 1.92 4.93
CA THR A 108 -5.83 1.70 4.95
C THR A 108 -6.51 2.16 3.69
N VAL A 109 -7.46 1.36 3.22
CA VAL A 109 -8.17 1.58 1.95
C VAL A 109 -9.66 1.28 2.08
N ARG A 110 -10.39 1.75 1.08
CA ARG A 110 -11.73 1.28 0.72
C ARG A 110 -11.77 0.85 -0.74
N LEU A 111 -12.68 -0.06 -1.06
CA LEU A 111 -12.97 -0.46 -2.43
C LEU A 111 -14.38 0.00 -2.79
N ARG A 112 -14.49 0.96 -3.70
CA ARG A 112 -15.76 1.43 -4.22
C ARG A 112 -16.07 0.77 -5.55
N THR A 113 -17.27 0.21 -5.64
CA THR A 113 -17.82 -0.38 -6.85
C THR A 113 -18.21 0.68 -7.88
N ARG A 114 -18.49 0.27 -9.12
CA ARG A 114 -18.93 1.17 -10.18
C ARG A 114 -20.19 1.96 -9.83
N GLU A 115 -21.16 1.32 -9.17
CA GLU A 115 -22.44 1.95 -8.79
C GLU A 115 -22.34 2.75 -7.47
N GLY A 116 -21.13 2.95 -6.95
CA GLY A 116 -20.85 3.78 -5.79
C GLY A 116 -21.03 3.09 -4.43
N TYR A 117 -21.29 1.78 -4.41
CA TYR A 117 -21.31 1.01 -3.17
C TYR A 117 -19.90 0.66 -2.70
N TYR A 118 -19.69 0.46 -1.42
CA TYR A 118 -18.41 0.09 -0.84
C TYR A 118 -18.39 -1.36 -0.38
N VAL A 119 -17.30 -2.06 -0.69
CA VAL A 119 -17.06 -3.43 -0.22
C VAL A 119 -16.90 -3.42 1.30
N GLY A 120 -17.66 -4.27 1.99
CA GLY A 120 -17.71 -4.38 3.44
C GLY A 120 -17.54 -5.81 3.94
N ALA A 121 -16.80 -5.99 5.03
CA ALA A 121 -16.80 -7.23 5.79
C ALA A 121 -17.95 -7.19 6.80
N ARG A 122 -19.05 -7.92 6.52
CA ARG A 122 -20.23 -7.91 7.38
C ARG A 122 -19.87 -8.28 8.82
N ARG A 123 -20.52 -7.58 9.78
CA ARG A 123 -20.27 -7.70 11.23
C ARG A 123 -18.82 -7.40 11.64
N GLY A 124 -18.11 -6.57 10.85
CA GLY A 124 -16.69 -6.27 11.06
C GLY A 124 -15.75 -7.42 10.64
N GLY A 125 -16.29 -8.50 10.06
CA GLY A 125 -15.65 -9.79 9.85
C GLY A 125 -16.43 -10.93 10.52
N GLY A 126 -16.10 -12.17 10.18
CA GLY A 126 -16.81 -13.38 10.64
C GLY A 126 -18.03 -13.77 9.78
N ALA A 127 -18.27 -13.09 8.66
CA ALA A 127 -19.38 -13.35 7.76
C ALA A 127 -18.98 -13.16 6.28
N ASN A 128 -19.96 -13.13 5.38
CA ASN A 128 -19.77 -12.86 3.95
C ASN A 128 -19.26 -11.43 3.73
N VAL A 129 -18.65 -11.21 2.57
CA VAL A 129 -18.28 -9.87 2.08
C VAL A 129 -19.36 -9.39 1.13
N ASP A 130 -19.81 -8.15 1.29
CA ASP A 130 -20.85 -7.53 0.47
C ASP A 130 -20.47 -6.14 -0.01
N ALA A 131 -21.27 -5.53 -0.88
CA ALA A 131 -21.12 -4.14 -1.29
C ALA A 131 -22.49 -3.46 -1.32
N THR A 132 -23.10 -3.28 -0.15
CA THR A 132 -24.51 -2.87 -0.02
C THR A 132 -24.70 -1.43 0.47
N VAL A 133 -23.64 -0.76 0.92
CA VAL A 133 -23.71 0.61 1.46
C VAL A 133 -23.04 1.63 0.53
N LYS A 134 -23.65 2.82 0.39
CA LYS A 134 -23.05 3.96 -0.33
C LYS A 134 -22.30 4.92 0.59
N ASP A 135 -22.61 4.91 1.89
CA ASP A 135 -21.92 5.68 2.91
C ASP A 135 -21.08 4.75 3.78
N PRO A 136 -19.76 4.64 3.52
CA PRO A 136 -18.92 3.65 4.16
C PRO A 136 -18.65 3.99 5.62
N ARG A 137 -18.65 2.96 6.48
CA ARG A 137 -18.34 3.07 7.90
C ARG A 137 -17.07 2.27 8.18
N THR A 138 -17.01 1.63 9.35
CA THR A 138 -15.85 0.85 9.82
C THR A 138 -15.72 -0.50 9.13
N SER A 139 -16.82 -1.10 8.65
CA SER A 139 -16.81 -2.43 8.02
C SER A 139 -16.29 -2.41 6.58
N GLU A 140 -16.29 -1.23 5.95
CA GLU A 140 -15.84 -0.99 4.57
C GLU A 140 -14.40 -0.47 4.49
N VAL A 141 -13.71 -0.41 5.64
CA VAL A 141 -12.30 0.00 5.74
C VAL A 141 -11.45 -1.22 6.02
N PHE A 142 -10.42 -1.39 5.20
CA PHE A 142 -9.48 -2.50 5.32
C PHE A 142 -8.06 -1.98 5.56
N THR A 143 -7.35 -2.65 6.45
CA THR A 143 -5.89 -2.58 6.48
C THR A 143 -5.34 -3.40 5.31
N VAL A 144 -4.45 -2.80 4.53
CA VAL A 144 -3.75 -3.46 3.43
C VAL A 144 -2.45 -4.04 3.95
N GLU A 145 -2.27 -5.33 3.71
CA GLU A 145 -1.00 -6.00 3.99
C GLU A 145 -0.35 -6.40 2.67
N TRP A 146 0.57 -5.57 2.21
CA TRP A 146 1.35 -5.84 1.00
C TRP A 146 2.23 -7.09 1.17
N GLN A 147 2.21 -7.96 0.16
CA GLN A 147 2.92 -9.24 0.16
C GLN A 147 4.16 -9.22 -0.75
N ASP A 148 4.42 -8.07 -1.39
CA ASP A 148 5.58 -7.82 -2.22
C ASP A 148 5.98 -6.33 -2.19
N ASN A 149 7.26 -6.06 -2.46
CA ASN A 149 7.79 -4.69 -2.47
C ASN A 149 7.21 -3.84 -3.62
N ALA A 150 6.77 -4.50 -4.69
CA ALA A 150 6.15 -3.85 -5.84
C ALA A 150 4.69 -3.42 -5.59
N ARG A 151 4.11 -3.77 -4.43
CA ARG A 151 2.72 -3.47 -4.08
C ARG A 151 1.73 -3.96 -5.14
N THR A 152 1.97 -5.16 -5.66
CA THR A 152 1.09 -5.82 -6.63
C THR A 152 0.30 -6.96 -6.00
N LYS A 153 0.71 -7.41 -4.81
CA LYS A 153 0.06 -8.49 -4.08
C LYS A 153 -0.32 -8.02 -2.69
N LEU A 154 -1.56 -8.28 -2.29
CA LEU A 154 -2.08 -7.79 -1.02
C LEU A 154 -3.01 -8.79 -0.35
N ARG A 155 -3.17 -8.59 0.95
CA ARG A 155 -4.31 -9.09 1.72
C ARG A 155 -5.10 -7.89 2.25
N LEU A 156 -6.41 -8.08 2.40
CA LEU A 156 -7.29 -7.08 3.01
C LEU A 156 -7.77 -7.62 4.36
N ARG A 157 -7.37 -6.93 5.42
CA ARG A 157 -7.73 -7.26 6.80
C ARG A 157 -8.79 -6.30 7.30
N SER A 158 -9.91 -6.82 7.77
CA SER A 158 -10.96 -6.06 8.45
C SER A 158 -10.44 -5.52 9.79
N ARG A 159 -11.15 -4.53 10.33
CA ARG A 159 -10.84 -3.95 11.65
C ARG A 159 -10.75 -5.00 12.76
N GLU A 160 -11.64 -5.99 12.75
CA GLU A 160 -11.66 -7.06 13.74
C GLU A 160 -10.57 -8.13 13.51
N GLY A 161 -9.72 -7.97 12.49
CA GLY A 161 -8.60 -8.86 12.21
C GLY A 161 -8.94 -10.08 11.37
N PHE A 162 -10.08 -10.07 10.67
CA PHE A 162 -10.41 -11.11 9.69
C PHE A 162 -9.94 -10.72 8.29
N TYR A 163 -9.61 -11.69 7.45
CA TYR A 163 -9.15 -11.43 6.09
C TYR A 163 -10.25 -11.74 5.07
N ILE A 164 -10.42 -10.83 4.12
CA ILE A 164 -11.23 -11.11 2.93
C ILE A 164 -10.52 -12.21 2.13
N HIS A 165 -11.25 -13.26 1.77
CA HIS A 165 -10.73 -14.30 0.90
C HIS A 165 -11.82 -14.96 0.05
N PRO A 166 -11.47 -15.47 -1.14
CA PRO A 166 -12.35 -16.35 -1.89
C PRO A 166 -12.45 -17.71 -1.16
N VAL A 167 -13.66 -18.24 -1.04
CA VAL A 167 -13.84 -19.60 -0.52
C VAL A 167 -13.25 -20.59 -1.52
N SER A 168 -12.45 -21.56 -1.03
CA SER A 168 -11.79 -22.60 -1.85
C SER A 168 -10.92 -22.06 -3.01
N GLY A 169 -10.37 -20.84 -2.90
CA GLY A 169 -9.48 -20.25 -3.92
C GLY A 169 -10.18 -19.48 -5.04
N GLY A 170 -11.52 -19.63 -5.16
CA GLY A 170 -12.36 -18.95 -6.13
C GLY A 170 -13.53 -19.82 -6.61
N GLY A 171 -14.22 -19.34 -7.64
CA GLY A 171 -15.37 -20.02 -8.26
C GLY A 171 -16.70 -19.84 -7.53
N SER A 172 -16.75 -19.08 -6.43
CA SER A 172 -17.97 -18.89 -5.63
C SER A 172 -17.92 -17.59 -4.84
N THR A 173 -18.38 -17.61 -3.59
CA THR A 173 -18.47 -16.47 -2.68
C THR A 173 -17.12 -16.02 -2.14
N VAL A 174 -17.09 -14.76 -1.72
CA VAL A 174 -16.00 -14.17 -0.94
C VAL A 174 -16.49 -13.95 0.49
N ASP A 175 -15.68 -14.33 1.47
CA ASP A 175 -15.99 -14.11 2.88
C ASP A 175 -14.84 -13.47 3.65
N ALA A 176 -15.11 -13.10 4.90
CA ALA A 176 -14.14 -12.56 5.82
C ALA A 176 -14.10 -13.36 7.13
N ARG A 177 -13.91 -14.69 7.08
CA ARG A 177 -14.02 -15.57 8.26
C ARG A 177 -12.69 -16.03 8.86
N ILE A 178 -11.58 -15.84 8.17
CA ILE A 178 -10.27 -16.34 8.63
C ILE A 178 -9.45 -15.25 9.33
N ARG A 179 -8.69 -15.64 10.35
CA ARG A 179 -7.73 -14.76 11.05
C ARG A 179 -6.26 -15.10 10.77
N LYS A 180 -6.03 -16.27 10.16
CA LYS A 180 -4.70 -16.81 9.83
C LYS A 180 -4.69 -17.12 8.33
N PRO A 181 -4.41 -16.14 7.47
CA PRO A 181 -4.39 -16.33 6.03
C PRO A 181 -3.18 -17.17 5.65
N LYS A 182 -3.34 -18.01 4.63
CA LYS A 182 -2.27 -18.75 3.96
C LYS A 182 -1.86 -17.97 2.70
N SER A 183 -0.99 -18.56 1.88
CA SER A 183 -0.57 -17.95 0.61
C SER A 183 -1.67 -17.94 -0.45
N SER A 184 -2.72 -18.74 -0.30
CA SER A 184 -3.88 -18.80 -1.21
C SER A 184 -4.79 -17.57 -1.12
N GLU A 185 -4.75 -16.84 -0.01
CA GLU A 185 -5.64 -15.72 0.30
C GLU A 185 -4.99 -14.37 -0.02
N VAL A 186 -4.02 -14.38 -0.93
CA VAL A 186 -3.37 -13.21 -1.49
C VAL A 186 -4.05 -12.85 -2.80
N PHE A 187 -4.48 -11.60 -2.93
CA PHE A 187 -4.96 -11.05 -4.19
C PHE A 187 -3.81 -10.43 -4.96
N THR A 188 -3.83 -10.59 -6.28
CA THR A 188 -3.02 -9.80 -7.20
C THR A 188 -3.84 -8.60 -7.66
N LEU A 189 -3.30 -7.41 -7.46
CA LEU A 189 -3.86 -6.16 -7.93
C LEU A 189 -3.57 -6.00 -9.42
N VAL A 190 -4.62 -5.85 -10.22
CA VAL A 190 -4.51 -5.65 -11.67
C VAL A 190 -5.05 -4.26 -11.99
N ALA A 191 -4.26 -3.43 -12.67
CA ALA A 191 -4.72 -2.11 -13.11
C ALA A 191 -5.88 -2.26 -14.11
N ALA A 192 -6.98 -1.54 -13.87
CA ALA A 192 -8.08 -1.47 -14.81
C ALA A 192 -7.83 -0.34 -15.83
N SER A 193 -6.80 -0.50 -16.65
CA SER A 193 -6.54 0.38 -17.79
C SER A 193 -7.42 -0.06 -18.96
N TRP A 194 -8.48 0.71 -19.23
CA TRP A 194 -9.15 0.63 -20.53
C TRP A 194 -8.25 1.33 -21.56
N HIS A 195 -7.26 0.61 -22.10
CA HIS A 195 -6.62 1.09 -23.32
C HIS A 195 -7.64 0.95 -24.46
N ARG A 196 -8.30 2.06 -24.80
CA ARG A 196 -8.76 2.40 -26.17
C ARG A 196 -9.56 1.30 -26.89
N ALA A 197 -10.73 0.96 -26.38
CA ALA A 197 -11.81 0.40 -27.18
C ALA A 197 -13.12 0.88 -26.55
N LEU A 198 -14.10 1.27 -27.38
CA LEU A 198 -15.36 1.94 -27.02
C LEU A 198 -15.37 3.48 -27.08
N THR A 199 -14.62 4.11 -27.99
CA THR A 199 -15.27 5.16 -28.77
C THR A 199 -16.15 4.45 -29.81
N PRO A 200 -17.49 4.58 -29.77
CA PRO A 200 -18.28 4.18 -30.93
C PRO A 200 -17.80 5.00 -32.14
N PRO A 201 -17.81 4.44 -33.36
CA PRO A 201 -17.53 5.25 -34.54
C PRO A 201 -18.49 6.44 -34.54
N ILE A 202 -17.95 7.65 -34.65
CA ILE A 202 -18.73 8.83 -34.97
C ILE A 202 -19.22 8.60 -36.40
N THR A 203 -20.47 8.15 -36.54
CA THR A 203 -21.15 8.16 -37.82
C THR A 203 -21.29 9.63 -38.22
N ARG A 204 -20.60 10.02 -39.30
CA ARG A 204 -20.84 11.29 -39.97
C ARG A 204 -22.19 11.26 -40.68
#